data_AF-A0A8I3A4Q4-F1
#
_entry.id   AF-A0A8I3A4Q4-F1
#
_cell.length_a   1.000
_cell.length_b   1.000
_cell.length_c   1.000
_cell.angle_alpha   90.00
_cell.angle_beta   90.00
_cell.angle_gamma   90.00
#
_symmetry.space_group_name_H-M   'P 1'
#
loop_
_entity.id
_entity.type
_entity.pdbx_description
1 polymer ?
#
loop_
_entity_poly.entity_id
_entity_poly.type
_entity_poly.pdbx_seq_one_letter_code
_entity_poly.pdbx_strand_id
1 'polypeptide(L)'
;MGRPKLYTTPEERVLAARSYQAKYYAKNRKTINKKLSEKCKEEKALGLGLQKQRNSTQLVGKPSSKSRTLLRRPGRPRVQCSNDVASLMGQPGFQDSKSDIKSALKEVIGTSSHERLHALCEGFLSSGQYTKIYDTLTVVEGLDAHMQKLSYKNWISPDTMNAPETSLTKSIRTVVKVLEDLLMNAMEGTDVKELARRGMLLYQVAPDVTI
;
A
#
# COMPACT_ATOMS: atom_id res chain seq x y z
N MET A 1 24.39 -25.66 -31.07
CA MET A 1 24.10 -24.92 -29.82
C MET A 1 25.28 -24.01 -29.56
N GLY A 2 25.10 -22.68 -29.61
CA GLY A 2 26.20 -21.74 -29.36
C GLY A 2 26.70 -21.86 -27.92
N ARG A 3 28.00 -21.61 -27.69
CA ARG A 3 28.58 -21.59 -26.34
C ARG A 3 27.85 -20.55 -25.48
N PRO A 4 27.51 -20.86 -24.21
CA PRO A 4 26.92 -19.89 -23.29
C PRO A 4 27.83 -18.66 -23.13
N LYS A 5 27.28 -17.46 -23.28
CA LYS A 5 28.01 -16.21 -23.00
C LYS A 5 28.12 -16.03 -21.49
N LEU A 6 29.35 -15.91 -20.98
CA LEU A 6 29.63 -15.53 -19.60
C LEU A 6 29.67 -14.00 -19.50
N TYR A 7 28.82 -13.44 -18.65
CA TYR A 7 28.77 -11.99 -18.38
C TYR A 7 29.62 -11.69 -17.14
N THR A 8 30.64 -10.85 -17.30
CA THR A 8 31.63 -10.55 -16.25
C THR A 8 31.12 -9.50 -15.29
N THR A 9 30.36 -8.52 -15.78
CA THR A 9 29.83 -7.42 -14.98
C THR A 9 28.36 -7.64 -14.57
N PRO A 10 27.91 -7.09 -13.42
CA PRO A 10 26.52 -7.17 -13.01
C PRO A 10 25.57 -6.44 -13.95
N GLU A 11 26.01 -5.33 -14.56
CA GLU A 11 25.21 -4.55 -15.50
C GLU A 11 24.93 -5.33 -16.79
N GLU A 12 25.93 -6.04 -17.32
CA GLU A 12 25.75 -6.92 -18.48
C GLU A 12 24.74 -8.03 -18.21
N ARG A 13 24.73 -8.62 -17.01
CA ARG A 13 23.75 -9.65 -16.64
C ARG A 13 22.33 -9.09 -16.68
N VAL A 14 22.13 -7.87 -16.18
CA VAL A 14 20.82 -7.20 -16.19
C VAL A 14 20.38 -6.91 -17.62
N LEU A 15 21.27 -6.39 -18.47
CA LEU A 15 20.98 -6.12 -19.88
C LEU A 15 20.67 -7.40 -20.66
N ALA A 16 21.45 -8.46 -20.43
CA ALA A 16 21.24 -9.76 -21.03
C ALA A 16 19.86 -10.33 -20.63
N ALA A 17 19.50 -10.29 -19.36
CA ALA A 17 18.20 -10.73 -18.87
C ALA A 17 17.04 -9.94 -19.50
N ARG A 18 17.16 -8.60 -19.57
CA ARG A 18 16.17 -7.74 -20.25
C ARG A 18 16.03 -8.11 -21.73
N SER A 19 17.14 -8.29 -22.43
CA SER A 19 17.14 -8.65 -23.86
C SER A 19 16.53 -10.03 -24.11
N TYR A 20 16.80 -11.00 -23.23
CA TYR A 20 16.24 -12.34 -23.28
C TYR A 20 14.73 -12.30 -23.08
N GLN A 21 14.26 -11.59 -22.04
CA GLN A 21 12.83 -11.41 -21.80
C GLN A 21 12.13 -10.74 -22.99
N ALA A 22 12.71 -9.68 -23.55
CA ALA A 22 12.16 -9.01 -24.72
C ALA A 22 12.01 -9.96 -25.91
N LYS A 23 13.04 -10.75 -26.23
CA LYS A 23 13.01 -11.76 -27.30
C LYS A 23 11.99 -12.86 -27.03
N TYR A 24 11.92 -13.35 -25.79
CA TYR A 24 10.96 -14.36 -25.36
C TYR A 24 9.52 -13.89 -25.55
N TYR A 25 9.19 -12.68 -25.05
CA TYR A 25 7.85 -12.10 -25.19
C TYR A 25 7.50 -11.80 -26.64
N ALA A 26 8.44 -11.32 -27.44
CA ALA A 26 8.23 -11.11 -28.87
C ALA A 26 7.88 -12.42 -29.60
N LYS A 27 8.64 -13.49 -29.32
CA LYS A 27 8.40 -14.82 -29.91
C LYS A 27 7.08 -15.43 -29.46
N ASN A 28 6.71 -15.27 -28.18
CA ASN A 28 5.55 -15.94 -27.58
C ASN A 28 4.29 -15.06 -27.48
N ARG A 29 4.32 -13.85 -28.03
CA ARG A 29 3.23 -12.86 -27.92
C ARG A 29 1.87 -13.42 -28.32
N LYS A 30 1.81 -14.13 -29.46
CA LYS A 30 0.57 -14.72 -29.99
C LYS A 30 0.01 -15.78 -29.05
N THR A 31 0.85 -16.68 -28.56
CA THR A 31 0.46 -17.76 -27.64
C THR A 31 -0.01 -17.21 -26.29
N ILE A 32 0.68 -16.21 -25.75
CA ILE A 32 0.29 -15.55 -24.50
C ILE A 32 -1.09 -14.88 -24.66
N ASN A 33 -1.29 -14.12 -25.74
CA ASN A 33 -2.58 -13.47 -26.02
C ASN A 33 -3.71 -14.49 -26.23
N LYS A 34 -3.42 -15.60 -26.91
CA LYS A 34 -4.39 -16.69 -27.11
C LYS A 34 -4.84 -17.27 -25.76
N LYS A 35 -3.89 -17.64 -24.88
CA LYS A 35 -4.21 -18.17 -23.54
C LYS A 35 -4.99 -17.18 -22.68
N LEU A 36 -4.63 -15.89 -22.74
CA LEU A 36 -5.39 -14.84 -22.04
C LEU A 36 -6.82 -14.73 -22.58
N SER A 37 -7.01 -14.86 -23.89
CA SER A 37 -8.35 -14.83 -24.50
C SER A 37 -9.18 -16.07 -24.16
N GLU A 38 -8.56 -17.24 -24.07
CA GLU A 38 -9.22 -18.50 -23.67
C GLU A 38 -9.65 -18.43 -22.20
N LYS A 39 -8.75 -18.03 -21.30
CA LYS A 39 -9.07 -17.82 -19.89
C LYS A 39 -10.23 -16.83 -19.69
N CYS A 40 -10.26 -15.75 -20.47
CA CYS A 40 -11.36 -14.79 -20.42
C CYS A 40 -12.70 -15.38 -20.90
N LYS A 41 -12.67 -16.29 -21.88
CA LYS A 41 -13.89 -17.02 -22.32
C LYS A 41 -14.34 -18.04 -21.28
N GLU A 42 -13.41 -18.76 -20.66
CA GLU A 42 -13.70 -19.71 -19.57
C GLU A 42 -14.31 -19.01 -18.36
N GLU A 43 -13.76 -17.88 -17.91
CA GLU A 43 -14.32 -17.09 -16.80
C GLU A 43 -15.74 -16.58 -17.10
N LYS A 44 -16.03 -16.26 -18.37
CA LYS A 44 -17.39 -15.91 -18.82
C LYS A 44 -18.32 -17.13 -18.84
N ALA A 45 -17.84 -18.28 -19.31
CA ALA A 45 -18.63 -19.51 -19.36
C ALA A 45 -19.00 -20.05 -17.97
N LEU A 46 -18.10 -19.89 -17.00
CA LEU A 46 -18.33 -20.29 -15.61
C LEU A 46 -19.28 -19.35 -14.83
N GLY A 47 -19.80 -18.30 -15.46
CA GLY A 47 -20.69 -17.34 -14.79
C GLY A 47 -20.03 -16.52 -13.68
N LEU A 48 -18.70 -16.66 -13.49
CA LEU A 48 -17.93 -15.92 -12.49
C LEU A 48 -17.69 -14.46 -12.90
N GLY A 49 -17.97 -14.12 -14.16
CA GLY A 49 -17.76 -12.79 -14.71
C GLY A 49 -19.03 -11.94 -14.77
N LEU A 50 -19.63 -11.54 -13.64
CA LEU A 50 -20.65 -10.47 -13.62
C LEU A 50 -20.89 -9.86 -12.22
N GLN A 51 -19.85 -9.41 -11.52
CA GLN A 51 -20.04 -8.38 -10.48
C GLN A 51 -18.86 -7.42 -10.28
N LYS A 52 -17.99 -7.30 -11.27
CA LYS A 52 -16.94 -6.29 -11.29
C LYS A 52 -17.12 -5.42 -12.54
N GLN A 53 -17.63 -4.21 -12.30
CA GLN A 53 -17.63 -3.03 -13.19
C GLN A 53 -18.88 -2.79 -14.05
N ARG A 54 -19.87 -2.11 -13.44
CA ARG A 54 -20.78 -1.18 -14.12
C ARG A 54 -20.64 0.28 -13.65
N ASN A 55 -19.53 0.64 -13.01
CA ASN A 55 -19.25 2.02 -12.59
C ASN A 55 -18.00 2.60 -13.29
N SER A 56 -17.93 2.51 -14.62
CA SER A 56 -16.97 3.30 -15.40
C SER A 56 -17.71 4.08 -16.48
N THR A 57 -18.48 5.06 -16.04
CA THR A 57 -18.83 6.19 -16.90
C THR A 57 -17.55 6.90 -17.28
N GLN A 58 -17.42 7.15 -18.58
CA GLN A 58 -16.44 7.96 -19.30
C GLN A 58 -15.66 8.95 -18.43
N LEU A 59 -14.32 8.90 -18.52
CA LEU A 59 -13.46 10.09 -18.62
C LEU A 59 -12.02 9.64 -18.93
N VAL A 60 -11.56 10.05 -20.11
CA VAL A 60 -10.19 10.37 -20.55
C VAL A 60 -9.04 9.62 -19.85
N GLY A 61 -8.30 8.87 -20.68
CA GLY A 61 -7.08 8.11 -20.42
C GLY A 61 -6.29 8.47 -19.15
N LYS A 62 -6.28 7.53 -18.20
CA LYS A 62 -5.22 7.41 -17.19
C LYS A 62 -4.55 6.04 -17.30
N PRO A 63 -3.22 5.96 -17.19
CA PRO A 63 -2.49 4.71 -17.34
C PRO A 63 -2.90 3.73 -16.24
N SER A 64 -3.24 2.52 -16.69
CA SER A 64 -3.55 1.35 -15.88
C SER A 64 -2.50 1.15 -14.78
N SER A 65 -2.87 1.45 -13.54
CA SER A 65 -2.15 1.09 -12.33
C SER A 65 -2.28 -0.41 -12.09
N LYS A 66 -1.59 -1.21 -12.90
CA LYS A 66 -1.25 -2.57 -12.49
C LYS A 66 -0.39 -2.44 -11.26
N SER A 67 -0.90 -2.93 -10.13
CA SER A 67 -0.21 -3.02 -8.85
C SER A 67 1.18 -3.61 -9.07
N ARG A 68 2.15 -2.71 -9.14
CA ARG A 68 3.57 -3.04 -9.18
C ARG A 68 3.88 -3.40 -7.73
N THR A 69 3.89 -4.69 -7.44
CA THR A 69 4.57 -5.21 -6.26
C THR A 69 5.99 -4.66 -6.31
N LEU A 70 6.25 -3.63 -5.52
CA LEU A 70 7.57 -3.04 -5.37
C LEU A 70 8.43 -4.11 -4.72
N LEU A 71 9.15 -4.86 -5.56
CA LEU A 71 10.30 -5.66 -5.15
C LEU A 71 11.18 -4.74 -4.30
N ARG A 72 11.27 -5.06 -3.01
CA ARG A 72 12.10 -4.37 -2.01
C ARG A 72 13.48 -4.13 -2.61
N ARG A 73 13.85 -2.87 -2.81
CA ARG A 73 15.20 -2.49 -3.24
C ARG A 73 16.19 -2.94 -2.16
N PRO A 74 17.26 -3.69 -2.50
CA PRO A 74 18.37 -3.88 -1.60
C PRO A 74 19.06 -2.52 -1.39
N GLY A 75 19.22 -2.09 -0.14
CA GLY A 75 19.93 -0.84 0.22
C GLY A 75 19.15 0.18 1.05
N ARG A 76 17.92 -0.11 1.52
CA ARG A 76 17.28 0.77 2.52
C ARG A 76 18.08 0.68 3.83
N PRO A 77 18.55 1.79 4.41
CA PRO A 77 19.18 1.78 5.71
C PRO A 77 18.25 1.10 6.70
N ARG A 78 18.80 0.18 7.50
CA ARG A 78 18.09 -0.39 8.64
C ARG A 78 17.99 0.73 9.67
N VAL A 79 17.01 1.61 9.51
CA VAL A 79 16.66 2.60 10.52
C VAL A 79 16.31 1.79 11.76
N GLN A 80 17.17 1.86 12.77
CA GLN A 80 16.83 1.41 14.11
C GLN A 80 15.67 2.31 14.54
N CYS A 81 14.45 1.82 14.32
CA CYS A 81 13.26 2.44 14.90
C CYS A 81 13.49 2.41 16.42
N SER A 82 13.37 3.56 17.05
CA SER A 82 13.47 3.68 18.51
C SER A 82 12.54 2.64 19.16
N ASN A 83 13.07 1.93 20.15
CA ASN A 83 12.39 0.80 20.81
C ASN A 83 11.07 1.19 21.50
N ASP A 84 10.74 2.48 21.57
CA ASP A 84 9.58 2.99 22.29
C ASP A 84 8.26 2.58 21.62
N VAL A 85 8.25 2.41 20.29
CA VAL A 85 7.03 1.99 19.57
C VAL A 85 6.82 0.48 19.62
N ALA A 86 7.90 -0.31 19.62
CA ALA A 86 7.83 -1.74 19.85
C ALA A 86 7.32 -2.07 21.27
N SER A 87 7.53 -1.14 22.22
CA SER A 87 7.03 -1.26 23.59
C SER A 87 5.51 -1.25 23.66
N LEU A 88 4.82 -0.53 22.77
CA LEU A 88 3.34 -0.49 22.75
C LEU A 88 2.72 -1.84 22.34
N MET A 89 3.41 -2.59 21.47
CA MET A 89 2.93 -3.87 20.92
C MET A 89 3.52 -5.09 21.62
N GLY A 90 4.53 -4.90 22.48
CA GLY A 90 5.19 -5.94 23.27
C GLY A 90 4.68 -6.08 24.69
N GLN A 91 3.67 -5.30 25.10
CA GLN A 91 3.10 -5.38 26.44
C GLN A 91 2.32 -6.70 26.62
N PRO A 92 2.74 -7.59 27.55
CA PRO A 92 2.02 -8.81 27.87
C PRO A 92 0.70 -8.44 28.56
N GLY A 93 -0.35 -8.24 27.75
CA GLY A 93 -1.63 -7.73 28.22
C GLY A 93 -2.49 -7.11 27.13
N PHE A 94 -1.95 -6.90 25.91
CA PHE A 94 -2.77 -6.51 24.77
C PHE A 94 -3.71 -7.67 24.42
N GLN A 95 -4.97 -7.56 24.84
CA GLN A 95 -5.99 -8.47 24.36
C GLN A 95 -6.15 -8.19 22.86
N ASP A 96 -6.20 -9.25 22.05
CA ASP A 96 -6.40 -9.19 20.61
C ASP A 96 -7.88 -8.81 20.32
N SER A 97 -8.34 -7.70 20.89
CA SER A 97 -9.71 -7.23 20.78
C SER A 97 -9.80 -6.07 19.79
N LYS A 98 -10.92 -5.98 19.07
CA LYS A 98 -11.18 -4.88 18.12
C LYS A 98 -11.28 -3.53 18.82
N SER A 99 -11.77 -3.51 20.06
CA SER A 99 -11.84 -2.31 20.89
C SER A 99 -10.46 -1.74 21.15
N ASP A 100 -9.46 -2.60 21.38
CA ASP A 100 -8.09 -2.15 21.66
C ASP A 100 -7.44 -1.53 20.42
N ILE A 101 -7.65 -2.14 19.24
CA ILE A 101 -7.21 -1.56 17.96
C ILE A 101 -7.89 -0.21 17.71
N LYS A 102 -9.20 -0.10 18.00
CA LYS A 102 -9.93 1.15 17.82
C LYS A 102 -9.40 2.24 18.76
N SER A 103 -9.15 1.91 20.02
CA SER A 103 -8.59 2.83 21.01
C SER A 103 -7.17 3.27 20.64
N ALA A 104 -6.30 2.33 20.23
CA ALA A 104 -4.95 2.64 19.78
C ALA A 104 -4.95 3.51 18.51
N LEU A 105 -5.85 3.24 17.56
CA LEU A 105 -6.01 4.07 16.38
C LEU A 105 -6.46 5.49 16.77
N LYS A 106 -7.40 5.60 17.71
CA LYS A 106 -7.86 6.89 18.26
C LYS A 106 -6.76 7.64 19.01
N GLU A 107 -5.85 6.94 19.69
CA GLU A 107 -4.69 7.56 20.34
C GLU A 107 -3.70 8.13 19.33
N VAL A 108 -3.44 7.42 18.23
CA VAL A 108 -2.49 7.84 17.19
C VAL A 108 -3.04 8.99 16.35
N ILE A 109 -4.32 8.91 16.01
CA ILE A 109 -4.99 9.85 15.09
C ILE A 109 -5.67 11.00 15.83
N GLY A 110 -6.09 10.79 17.07
CA GLY A 110 -6.89 11.77 17.82
C GLY A 110 -8.36 11.77 17.41
N THR A 111 -8.96 12.96 17.44
CA THR A 111 -10.38 13.21 17.11
C THR A 111 -10.64 13.24 15.62
N SER A 112 -9.70 13.76 14.83
CA SER A 112 -9.81 13.91 13.39
C SER A 112 -8.49 13.51 12.72
N SER A 113 -8.60 12.71 11.66
CA SER A 113 -7.44 12.34 10.86
C SER A 113 -6.83 13.54 10.14
N HIS A 114 -7.67 14.47 9.69
CA HIS A 114 -7.21 15.69 9.04
C HIS A 114 -6.41 16.57 9.99
N GLU A 115 -6.86 16.78 11.22
CA GLU A 115 -6.14 17.58 12.23
C GLU A 115 -4.74 17.02 12.50
N ARG A 116 -4.65 15.71 12.71
CA ARG A 116 -3.36 15.04 12.96
C ARG A 116 -2.43 15.11 11.76
N LEU A 117 -2.94 14.86 10.56
CA LEU A 117 -2.15 14.90 9.33
C LEU A 117 -1.71 16.32 8.98
N HIS A 118 -2.57 17.31 9.22
CA HIS A 118 -2.22 18.72 9.09
C HIS A 118 -1.09 19.09 10.07
N ALA A 119 -1.17 18.67 11.33
CA ALA A 119 -0.11 18.90 12.31
C ALA A 119 1.22 18.23 11.92
N LEU A 120 1.17 17.02 11.34
CA LEU A 120 2.36 16.35 10.80
C LEU A 120 2.95 17.11 9.60
N CYS A 121 2.10 17.60 8.70
CA CYS A 121 2.52 18.39 7.55
C CYS A 121 3.18 19.71 7.99
N GLU A 122 2.54 20.46 8.89
CA GLU A 122 3.11 21.70 9.47
C GLU A 122 4.44 21.45 10.19
N GLY A 123 4.53 20.36 10.95
CA GLY A 123 5.76 19.94 11.61
C GLY A 123 6.88 19.63 10.61
N PHE A 124 6.54 18.99 9.49
CA PHE A 124 7.47 18.73 8.40
C PHE A 124 7.90 20.04 7.69
N LEU A 125 6.96 20.93 7.37
CA LEU A 125 7.25 22.21 6.72
C LEU A 125 8.15 23.10 7.57
N SER A 126 8.01 23.03 8.89
CA SER A 126 8.81 23.82 9.83
C SER A 126 10.22 23.26 10.04
N SER A 127 10.38 21.94 10.06
CA SER A 127 11.63 21.28 10.46
C SER A 127 12.42 20.63 9.32
N GLY A 128 11.76 20.36 8.19
CA GLY A 128 12.28 19.51 7.10
C GLY A 128 12.45 18.03 7.49
N GLN A 129 12.06 17.63 8.70
CA GLN A 129 12.25 16.26 9.20
C GLN A 129 11.00 15.42 8.99
N TYR A 130 11.15 14.27 8.32
CA TYR A 130 10.07 13.31 8.07
C TYR A 130 9.99 12.18 9.12
N THR A 131 10.79 12.24 10.19
CA THR A 131 10.84 11.20 11.25
C THR A 131 9.49 11.01 11.90
N LYS A 132 8.80 12.09 12.28
CA LYS A 132 7.45 12.03 12.89
C LYS A 132 6.40 11.38 11.98
N ILE A 133 6.50 11.61 10.67
CA ILE A 133 5.61 10.99 9.67
C ILE A 133 5.89 9.48 9.63
N TYR A 134 7.17 9.11 9.60
CA TYR A 134 7.61 7.72 9.59
C TYR A 134 7.23 6.96 10.87
N ASP A 135 7.39 7.58 12.04
CA ASP A 135 7.03 7.00 13.33
C ASP A 135 5.52 6.74 13.38
N THR A 136 4.71 7.73 12.96
CA THR A 136 3.25 7.60 12.89
C THR A 136 2.86 6.48 11.91
N LEU A 137 3.46 6.44 10.72
CA LEU A 137 3.22 5.39 9.72
C LEU A 137 3.53 4.00 10.28
N THR A 138 4.66 3.85 10.98
CA THR A 138 5.09 2.58 11.57
C THR A 138 4.07 2.07 12.60
N VAL A 139 3.51 2.96 13.43
CA VAL A 139 2.45 2.59 14.38
C VAL A 139 1.20 2.11 13.64
N VAL A 140 0.73 2.86 12.65
CA VAL A 140 -0.50 2.53 11.91
C VAL A 140 -0.34 1.24 11.09
N GLU A 141 0.82 0.99 10.50
CA GLU A 141 1.14 -0.30 9.85
C GLU A 141 1.09 -1.47 10.85
N GLY A 142 1.56 -1.25 12.08
CA GLY A 142 1.41 -2.21 13.17
C GLY A 142 -0.06 -2.54 13.45
N LEU A 143 -0.92 -1.53 13.52
CA LEU A 143 -2.37 -1.70 13.70
C LEU A 143 -3.02 -2.44 12.54
N ASP A 144 -2.65 -2.13 11.28
CA ASP A 144 -3.16 -2.86 10.11
C ASP A 144 -2.74 -4.34 10.16
N ALA A 145 -1.50 -4.63 10.52
CA ALA A 145 -1.02 -6.01 10.68
C ALA A 145 -1.79 -6.77 11.78
N HIS A 146 -2.09 -6.13 12.92
CA HIS A 146 -2.94 -6.74 13.96
C HIS A 146 -4.36 -6.98 13.46
N MET A 147 -4.95 -6.01 12.75
CA MET A 147 -6.29 -6.17 12.18
C MET A 147 -6.34 -7.31 11.15
N GLN A 148 -5.31 -7.47 10.32
CA GLN A 148 -5.20 -8.59 9.38
C GLN A 148 -5.10 -9.94 10.10
N LYS A 149 -4.34 -10.02 11.21
CA LYS A 149 -4.27 -11.23 12.04
C LYS A 149 -5.63 -11.59 12.64
N LEU A 150 -6.38 -10.60 13.14
CA LEU A 150 -7.75 -10.82 13.65
C LEU A 150 -8.69 -11.31 12.56
N SER A 151 -8.65 -10.67 11.39
CA SER A 151 -9.47 -11.07 10.25
C SER A 151 -9.17 -12.52 9.82
N TYR A 152 -7.90 -12.92 9.82
CA TYR A 152 -7.51 -14.30 9.52
C TYR A 152 -8.01 -15.30 10.57
N LYS A 153 -7.95 -14.95 11.87
CA LYS A 153 -8.52 -15.79 12.94
C LYS A 153 -10.03 -15.96 12.76
N ASN A 154 -10.75 -14.89 12.43
CA ASN A 154 -12.21 -14.93 12.21
C ASN A 154 -12.60 -15.72 10.96
N TRP A 155 -11.78 -15.70 9.91
CA TRP A 155 -12.02 -16.48 8.68
C TRP A 155 -12.07 -17.99 8.93
N ILE A 156 -11.36 -18.48 9.95
CA ILE A 156 -11.29 -19.91 10.26
C ILE A 156 -12.59 -20.40 10.93
N SER A 157 -13.41 -19.51 11.50
CA SER A 157 -14.72 -19.85 12.08
C SER A 157 -15.84 -19.70 11.05
N PRO A 158 -16.41 -20.82 10.52
CA PRO A 158 -17.40 -20.79 9.44
C PRO A 158 -18.74 -20.14 9.84
N ASP A 159 -19.06 -20.14 11.14
CA ASP A 159 -20.35 -19.69 11.67
C ASP A 159 -20.47 -18.16 11.78
N THR A 160 -19.38 -17.42 11.59
CA THR A 160 -19.35 -15.94 11.65
C THR A 160 -19.35 -15.31 10.26
N MET A 161 -20.30 -15.70 9.40
CA MET A 161 -20.43 -15.19 8.02
C MET A 161 -21.05 -13.78 7.91
N ASN A 162 -21.41 -13.15 9.03
CA ASN A 162 -21.96 -11.79 9.03
C ASN A 162 -20.91 -10.79 9.54
N ALA A 163 -20.09 -10.22 8.67
CA ALA A 163 -19.16 -9.17 9.09
C ALA A 163 -19.14 -7.97 8.13
N PRO A 164 -19.88 -6.89 8.43
CA PRO A 164 -19.56 -5.55 7.96
C PRO A 164 -18.32 -5.02 8.71
N GLU A 165 -17.20 -5.76 8.67
CA GLU A 165 -15.92 -5.38 9.29
C GLU A 165 -15.15 -4.32 8.49
N THR A 166 -15.78 -3.71 7.49
CA THR A 166 -15.06 -2.91 6.52
C THR A 166 -14.70 -1.51 6.99
N SER A 167 -15.41 -0.92 7.96
CA SER A 167 -15.20 0.50 8.29
C SER A 167 -13.84 0.76 8.92
N LEU A 168 -13.50 0.08 10.02
CA LEU A 168 -12.23 0.28 10.73
C LEU A 168 -11.03 -0.07 9.84
N THR A 169 -11.07 -1.19 9.11
CA THR A 169 -9.99 -1.57 8.19
C THR A 169 -9.85 -0.57 7.04
N LYS A 170 -10.96 -0.03 6.52
CA LYS A 170 -10.92 1.05 5.52
C LYS A 170 -10.28 2.30 6.12
N SER A 171 -10.66 2.69 7.33
CA SER A 171 -10.11 3.83 8.06
C SER A 171 -8.58 3.72 8.21
N ILE A 172 -8.09 2.60 8.74
CA ILE A 172 -6.65 2.34 8.89
C ILE A 172 -5.94 2.44 7.54
N ARG A 173 -6.44 1.76 6.51
CA ARG A 173 -5.82 1.77 5.17
C ARG A 173 -5.84 3.14 4.50
N THR A 174 -6.87 3.94 4.72
CA THR A 174 -6.92 5.32 4.22
C THR A 174 -5.82 6.14 4.87
N VAL A 175 -5.65 6.02 6.19
CA VAL A 175 -4.60 6.74 6.94
C VAL A 175 -3.21 6.30 6.49
N VAL A 176 -2.96 5.00 6.33
CA VAL A 176 -1.69 4.48 5.77
C VAL A 176 -1.39 5.09 4.41
N LYS A 177 -2.33 5.03 3.47
CA LYS A 177 -2.14 5.58 2.11
C LYS A 177 -1.80 7.07 2.12
N VAL A 178 -2.45 7.81 3.00
CA VAL A 178 -2.26 9.25 3.14
C VAL A 178 -0.89 9.58 3.72
N LEU A 179 -0.43 8.82 4.72
CA LEU A 179 0.92 8.95 5.28
C LEU A 179 1.99 8.53 4.26
N GLU A 180 1.75 7.47 3.49
CA GLU A 180 2.62 7.03 2.39
C GLU A 180 2.73 8.10 1.30
N ASP A 181 1.62 8.69 0.87
CA ASP A 181 1.60 9.77 -0.12
C ASP A 181 2.39 10.99 0.36
N LEU A 182 2.19 11.40 1.61
CA LEU A 182 2.93 12.51 2.20
C LEU A 182 4.44 12.21 2.24
N LEU A 183 4.81 11.00 2.66
CA LEU A 183 6.22 10.57 2.73
C LEU A 183 6.85 10.49 1.33
N MET A 184 6.12 9.98 0.34
CA MET A 184 6.59 9.90 -1.05
C MET A 184 6.85 11.29 -1.62
N ASN A 185 5.91 12.23 -1.46
CA ASN A 185 6.09 13.62 -1.90
C ASN A 185 7.30 14.29 -1.21
N ALA A 186 7.48 14.06 0.09
CA ALA A 186 8.63 14.57 0.83
C ALA A 186 9.97 13.98 0.33
N MET A 187 10.01 12.67 0.04
CA MET A 187 11.23 11.99 -0.42
C MET A 187 11.60 12.32 -1.88
N GLU A 188 10.61 12.60 -2.73
CA GLU A 188 10.83 12.98 -4.13
C GLU A 188 11.35 14.41 -4.28
N GLY A 189 11.37 15.19 -3.19
CA GLY A 189 11.76 16.60 -3.21
C GLY A 189 10.68 17.50 -3.83
N THR A 190 9.46 17.00 -3.94
CA THR A 190 8.31 17.81 -4.35
C THR A 190 8.07 18.89 -3.31
N ASP A 191 7.73 20.10 -3.75
CA ASP A 191 7.39 21.19 -2.82
C ASP A 191 6.06 20.89 -2.12
N VAL A 192 6.13 20.18 -0.99
CA VAL A 192 4.98 19.80 -0.17
C VAL A 192 4.20 21.03 0.29
N LYS A 193 4.87 22.18 0.49
CA LYS A 193 4.23 23.44 0.84
C LYS A 193 3.33 23.91 -0.28
N GLU A 194 3.80 23.79 -1.52
CA GLU A 194 3.01 24.14 -2.69
C GLU A 194 1.81 23.23 -2.89
N LEU A 195 2.00 21.92 -2.69
CA LEU A 195 0.90 20.96 -2.74
C LEU A 195 -0.15 21.22 -1.65
N ALA A 196 0.29 21.51 -0.42
CA ALA A 196 -0.61 21.84 0.69
C ALA A 196 -1.43 23.11 0.38
N ARG A 197 -0.77 24.16 -0.12
CA ARG A 197 -1.40 25.43 -0.49
C ARG A 197 -2.44 25.26 -1.60
N ARG A 198 -2.21 24.35 -2.54
CA ARG A 198 -3.11 24.06 -3.67
C ARG A 198 -4.25 23.12 -3.32
N GLY A 199 -4.31 22.57 -2.11
CA GLY A 199 -5.32 21.56 -1.77
C GLY A 199 -5.08 20.22 -2.47
N MET A 200 -3.84 19.92 -2.87
CA MET A 200 -3.50 18.76 -3.70
C MET A 200 -3.00 17.56 -2.89
N LEU A 201 -2.79 17.70 -1.58
CA LEU A 201 -2.35 16.57 -0.76
C LEU A 201 -3.51 15.59 -0.57
N LEU A 202 -3.20 14.30 -0.60
CA LEU A 202 -4.23 13.25 -0.58
C LEU A 202 -5.17 13.38 0.63
N TYR A 203 -4.66 13.80 1.80
CA TYR A 203 -5.49 13.99 2.98
C TYR A 203 -6.55 15.09 2.82
N GLN A 204 -6.28 16.14 2.04
CA GLN A 204 -7.21 17.24 1.82
C GLN A 204 -8.39 16.82 0.92
N VAL A 205 -8.19 15.78 0.10
CA VAL A 205 -9.20 15.24 -0.81
C VAL A 205 -9.89 14.00 -0.23
N ALA A 206 -9.22 13.27 0.66
CA ALA A 206 -9.76 12.08 1.30
C ALA A 206 -10.84 12.44 2.34
N PRO A 207 -11.90 11.61 2.49
CA PRO A 207 -12.88 11.82 3.54
C PRO A 207 -12.21 11.76 4.91
N ASP A 208 -12.61 12.67 5.81
CA ASP A 208 -12.08 12.66 7.17
C ASP A 208 -12.51 11.38 7.88
N VAL A 209 -11.53 10.70 8.46
CA VAL A 209 -11.73 9.48 9.23
C VAL A 209 -11.98 9.87 10.68
N THR A 210 -13.25 9.82 11.08
CA THR A 210 -13.67 9.96 12.48
C THR A 210 -13.77 8.57 13.13
N ILE A 211 -13.20 8.41 14.33
CA ILE A 211 -13.06 7.11 15.03
C ILE A 211 -13.91 7.06 16.29
#